data_AF-A0A7W5Q1G3-F1
#
_entry.id   AF-A0A7W5Q1G3-F1
#
_cell.length_a   1.000
_cell.length_b   1.000
_cell.length_c   1.000
_cell.angle_alpha   90.00
_cell.angle_beta   90.00
_cell.angle_gamma   90.00
#
_symmetry.space_group_name_H-M   'P 1'
#
loop_
_entity.id
_entity.type
_entity.pdbx_description
1 polymer ?
#
loop_
_entity_poly.entity_id
_entity_poly.type
_entity_poly.pdbx_seq_one_letter_code
_entity_poly.pdbx_strand_id
1 'polypeptide(L)'
;MWVDLDEDDIAKIVQAVGPGLYDKLIHKSDPDAEKFRDAANEDDYTHVAIDAPVDRTRNGAYVLCWRWVYNETVGYLSLSDFDEYDIADSTREKIEALREFQLDDFDIEDECGCLSDGAIDKARWELSLKDGVLKFAILEDDSNHAELWSYSSDWTVTELNVDVAFDFISKAVNRYRASTPNGEFEPVK
;
A
#
# COMPACT_ATOMS: atom_id res chain seq x y z
N MET A 1 3.94 -18.57 -4.99
CA MET A 1 5.22 -18.87 -5.64
C MET A 1 4.97 -18.85 -7.13
N TRP A 2 5.45 -17.80 -7.80
CA TRP A 2 5.41 -17.70 -9.26
C TRP A 2 6.72 -18.24 -9.77
N VAL A 3 6.63 -19.14 -10.73
CA VAL A 3 7.77 -19.55 -11.53
C VAL A 3 7.53 -18.83 -12.85
N ASP A 4 8.38 -17.87 -13.15
CA ASP A 4 8.41 -17.26 -14.47
C ASP A 4 8.94 -18.33 -15.42
N LEU A 5 8.09 -18.78 -16.33
CA LEU A 5 8.40 -19.87 -17.25
C LEU A 5 8.50 -19.27 -18.65
N ASP A 6 9.69 -19.34 -19.23
CA ASP A 6 9.88 -19.00 -20.63
C ASP A 6 9.29 -20.07 -21.55
N GLU A 7 9.25 -19.78 -22.85
CA GLU A 7 8.67 -20.68 -23.85
C GLU A 7 9.37 -22.06 -23.87
N ASP A 8 10.66 -22.12 -23.57
CA ASP A 8 11.43 -23.36 -23.51
C ASP A 8 11.06 -24.19 -22.27
N ASP A 9 10.82 -23.54 -21.14
CA ASP A 9 10.40 -24.18 -19.90
C ASP A 9 8.96 -24.69 -19.98
N ILE A 10 8.06 -23.93 -20.60
CA ILE A 10 6.71 -24.40 -20.94
C ILE A 10 6.79 -25.63 -21.85
N ALA A 11 7.63 -25.60 -22.88
CA ALA A 11 7.79 -26.73 -23.80
C ALA A 11 8.32 -27.99 -23.10
N LYS A 12 9.29 -27.85 -22.17
CA LYS A 12 9.81 -28.97 -21.37
C LYS A 12 8.73 -29.57 -20.46
N ILE A 13 7.92 -28.73 -19.81
CA ILE A 13 6.81 -29.17 -18.97
C ILE A 13 5.80 -29.95 -19.84
N VAL A 14 5.36 -29.37 -20.95
CA VAL A 14 4.41 -30.01 -21.88
C VAL A 14 4.95 -31.35 -22.40
N GLN A 15 6.24 -31.43 -22.74
CA GLN A 15 6.89 -32.65 -23.18
C GLN A 15 6.95 -33.71 -22.07
N ALA A 16 7.21 -33.30 -20.83
CA ALA A 16 7.35 -34.20 -19.69
C ALA A 16 6.00 -34.75 -19.19
N VAL A 17 4.93 -33.95 -19.20
CA VAL A 17 3.62 -34.39 -18.68
C VAL A 17 2.75 -35.02 -19.78
N GLY A 18 3.13 -34.86 -21.05
CA GLY A 18 2.39 -35.35 -22.20
C GLY A 18 1.21 -34.44 -22.61
N PRO A 19 0.64 -34.66 -23.81
CA PRO A 19 -0.29 -33.73 -24.45
C PRO A 19 -1.59 -33.48 -23.66
N GLY A 20 -1.98 -34.41 -22.78
CA GLY A 20 -3.22 -34.29 -22.00
C GLY A 20 -3.20 -33.24 -20.88
N LEU A 21 -2.03 -32.73 -20.46
CA LEU A 21 -1.96 -31.61 -19.52
C LEU A 21 -2.09 -30.27 -20.25
N TYR A 22 -1.51 -30.15 -21.45
CA TYR A 22 -1.61 -28.96 -22.28
C TYR A 22 -3.06 -28.61 -22.61
N ASP A 23 -3.88 -29.62 -22.97
CA ASP A 23 -5.31 -29.45 -23.21
C ASP A 23 -6.11 -29.00 -21.96
N LYS A 24 -5.58 -29.28 -20.75
CA LYS A 24 -6.15 -28.81 -19.48
C LYS A 24 -5.73 -27.39 -19.13
N LEU A 25 -4.53 -26.98 -19.55
CA LEU A 25 -4.02 -25.62 -19.36
C LEU A 25 -4.63 -24.63 -20.36
N ILE A 26 -4.96 -25.08 -21.57
CA ILE A 26 -5.68 -24.30 -22.59
C ILE A 26 -7.18 -24.59 -22.52
N HIS A 27 -7.75 -24.56 -21.31
CA HIS A 27 -9.21 -24.60 -21.20
C HIS A 27 -9.78 -23.31 -21.75
N LYS A 28 -10.70 -23.39 -22.74
CA LYS A 28 -11.52 -22.23 -23.10
C LYS A 28 -12.28 -21.81 -21.84
N SER A 29 -12.06 -20.58 -21.40
CA SER A 29 -12.78 -20.00 -20.27
C SER A 29 -14.28 -20.23 -20.48
N ASP A 30 -14.94 -20.74 -19.43
CA ASP A 30 -16.38 -20.90 -19.42
C ASP A 30 -17.05 -19.55 -19.74
N PRO A 31 -18.16 -19.51 -20.52
CA PRO A 31 -18.82 -18.25 -20.86
C PRO A 31 -19.28 -17.43 -19.64
N ASP A 32 -19.49 -18.07 -18.49
CA ASP A 32 -19.85 -17.39 -17.24
C ASP A 32 -18.64 -17.15 -16.31
N ALA A 33 -17.39 -17.41 -16.75
CA ALA A 33 -16.20 -17.27 -15.91
C ALA A 33 -16.07 -15.87 -15.30
N GLU A 34 -16.42 -14.83 -16.04
CA GLU A 34 -16.43 -13.43 -15.58
C GLU A 34 -17.28 -13.27 -14.30
N LYS A 35 -18.51 -13.80 -14.28
CA LYS A 35 -19.41 -13.70 -13.11
C LYS A 35 -18.84 -14.38 -11.86
N PHE A 36 -18.11 -15.47 -12.02
CA PHE A 36 -17.46 -16.15 -10.90
C PHE A 36 -16.21 -15.40 -10.42
N ARG A 37 -15.48 -14.75 -11.33
CA ARG A 37 -14.36 -13.86 -10.96
C ARG A 37 -14.88 -12.66 -10.19
N ASP A 38 -15.92 -12.01 -10.69
CA ASP A 38 -16.55 -10.85 -10.03
C ASP A 38 -17.00 -11.21 -8.61
N ALA A 39 -17.76 -12.30 -8.47
CA ALA A 39 -18.24 -12.77 -7.16
C ALA A 39 -17.10 -13.16 -6.20
N ALA A 40 -15.98 -13.66 -6.72
CA ALA A 40 -14.80 -14.00 -5.91
C ALA A 40 -13.96 -12.76 -5.55
N ASN A 41 -14.08 -11.68 -6.32
CA ASN A 41 -13.37 -10.41 -6.13
C ASN A 41 -14.15 -9.40 -5.27
N GLU A 42 -15.35 -9.77 -4.78
CA GLU A 42 -16.12 -8.99 -3.79
C GLU A 42 -15.52 -9.05 -2.37
N ASP A 43 -14.49 -9.88 -2.14
CA ASP A 43 -13.77 -9.98 -0.86
C ASP A 43 -12.49 -9.12 -0.91
N ASP A 44 -12.41 -8.12 -0.02
CA ASP A 44 -11.29 -7.18 0.09
C ASP A 44 -9.92 -7.85 0.28
N TYR A 45 -9.89 -9.10 0.76
CA TYR A 45 -8.66 -9.85 1.00
C TYR A 45 -8.27 -10.80 -0.15
N THR A 46 -9.07 -10.83 -1.21
CA THR A 46 -8.95 -11.77 -2.32
C THR A 46 -8.92 -11.02 -3.65
N HIS A 47 -7.74 -10.90 -4.26
CA HIS A 47 -7.61 -10.35 -5.61
C HIS A 47 -7.74 -11.44 -6.65
N VAL A 48 -8.65 -11.25 -7.62
CA VAL A 48 -8.83 -12.16 -8.75
C VAL A 48 -8.31 -11.50 -10.01
N ALA A 49 -7.33 -12.12 -10.69
CA ALA A 49 -6.85 -11.62 -11.97
C ALA A 49 -7.98 -11.63 -13.02
N ILE A 50 -7.98 -10.65 -13.94
CA ILE A 50 -9.01 -10.52 -14.98
C ILE A 50 -9.12 -11.77 -15.87
N ASP A 51 -8.04 -12.53 -16.00
CA ASP A 51 -7.92 -13.77 -16.76
C ASP A 51 -7.81 -15.03 -15.88
N ALA A 52 -8.05 -14.90 -14.57
CA ALA A 52 -7.97 -15.99 -13.60
C ALA A 52 -8.68 -17.27 -14.09
N PRO A 53 -8.02 -18.44 -14.09
CA PRO A 53 -8.65 -19.69 -14.45
C PRO A 53 -9.90 -19.97 -13.60
N VAL A 54 -10.98 -20.41 -14.26
CA VAL A 54 -12.23 -20.83 -13.62
C VAL A 54 -12.56 -22.26 -14.05
N ASP A 55 -12.67 -23.18 -13.09
CA ASP A 55 -13.07 -24.56 -13.32
C ASP A 55 -14.46 -24.82 -12.72
N ARG A 56 -15.45 -25.09 -13.57
CA ARG A 56 -16.84 -25.29 -13.15
C ARG A 56 -17.14 -26.76 -12.88
N THR A 57 -17.84 -26.98 -11.78
CA THR A 57 -18.39 -28.27 -11.39
C THR A 57 -19.90 -28.19 -11.18
N ARG A 58 -20.53 -29.32 -10.90
CA ARG A 58 -21.97 -29.39 -10.57
C ARG A 58 -22.35 -28.60 -9.30
N ASN A 59 -21.39 -28.27 -8.44
CA ASN A 59 -21.62 -27.63 -7.15
C ASN A 59 -21.22 -26.15 -7.11
N GLY A 60 -20.67 -25.60 -8.19
CA GLY A 60 -20.08 -24.26 -8.22
C GLY A 60 -18.81 -24.22 -9.06
N ALA A 61 -18.01 -23.16 -8.91
CA ALA A 61 -16.75 -23.01 -9.64
C ALA A 61 -15.56 -22.85 -8.68
N TYR A 62 -14.41 -23.39 -9.08
CA TYR A 62 -13.13 -23.05 -8.49
C TYR A 62 -12.54 -21.86 -9.26
N VAL A 63 -12.30 -20.76 -8.56
CA VAL A 63 -11.66 -19.56 -9.12
C VAL A 63 -10.25 -19.49 -8.55
N LEU A 64 -9.23 -19.44 -9.41
CA LEU A 64 -7.87 -19.22 -8.94
C LEU A 64 -7.70 -17.75 -8.57
N CYS A 65 -7.61 -17.46 -7.28
CA CYS A 65 -7.41 -16.12 -6.76
C CYS A 65 -6.04 -15.98 -6.08
N TRP A 66 -5.65 -14.73 -5.90
CA TRP A 66 -4.55 -14.32 -5.06
C TRP A 66 -5.11 -13.99 -3.68
N ARG A 67 -4.56 -14.66 -2.67
CA ARG A 67 -4.81 -14.27 -1.28
C ARG A 67 -3.69 -13.34 -0.84
N TRP A 68 -4.04 -12.14 -0.41
CA TRP A 68 -3.07 -11.27 0.25
C TRP A 68 -2.75 -11.81 1.64
N VAL A 69 -1.47 -11.79 2.01
CA VAL A 69 -1.01 -12.21 3.33
C VAL A 69 -0.04 -11.15 3.85
N TYR A 70 -0.46 -10.43 4.88
CA TYR A 70 0.36 -9.42 5.54
C TYR A 70 1.59 -10.04 6.22
N ASN A 71 2.71 -9.32 6.25
CA ASN A 71 3.98 -9.77 6.83
C ASN A 71 3.83 -10.20 8.30
N GLU A 72 3.02 -9.48 9.06
CA GLU A 72 2.71 -9.73 10.47
C GLU A 72 2.04 -11.09 10.66
N THR A 73 1.22 -11.51 9.68
CA THR A 73 0.53 -12.81 9.69
C THR A 73 1.52 -13.97 9.67
N VAL A 74 2.71 -13.77 9.12
CA VAL A 74 3.78 -14.77 9.02
C VAL A 74 4.97 -14.46 9.93
N GLY A 75 4.83 -13.49 10.84
CA GLY A 75 5.83 -13.16 11.86
C GLY A 75 6.97 -12.27 11.37
N TYR A 76 6.84 -11.65 10.20
CA TYR A 76 7.74 -10.58 9.77
C TYR A 76 7.18 -9.22 10.18
N LEU A 77 8.06 -8.22 10.29
CA LEU A 77 7.64 -6.84 10.46
C LEU A 77 7.02 -6.34 9.15
N SER A 78 6.09 -5.40 9.26
CA SER A 78 5.68 -4.57 8.12
C SER A 78 6.93 -4.01 7.44
N LEU A 79 6.95 -4.07 6.11
CA LEU A 79 7.95 -3.37 5.32
C LEU A 79 7.36 -2.02 4.98
N SER A 80 8.04 -0.95 5.38
CA SER A 80 7.78 0.37 4.80
C SER A 80 8.57 0.45 3.49
N ASP A 81 8.15 -0.32 2.48
CA ASP A 81 8.54 -0.03 1.10
C ASP A 81 7.53 0.95 0.50
N PHE A 82 8.02 1.90 -0.29
CA PHE A 82 7.18 2.92 -0.92
C PHE A 82 6.93 2.58 -2.39
N ASP A 83 7.13 1.31 -2.77
CA ASP A 83 7.02 0.80 -4.14
C ASP A 83 5.59 0.87 -4.68
N GLU A 84 4.60 0.86 -3.79
CA GLU A 84 3.20 1.03 -4.14
C GLU A 84 2.81 2.47 -4.51
N TYR A 85 3.65 3.45 -4.15
CA TYR A 85 3.43 4.85 -4.49
C TYR A 85 4.18 5.22 -5.77
N ASP A 86 3.47 5.81 -6.74
CA ASP A 86 4.06 6.39 -7.96
C ASP A 86 4.77 7.71 -7.60
N ILE A 87 5.95 7.58 -6.96
CA ILE A 87 6.82 8.68 -6.54
C ILE A 87 8.12 8.66 -7.32
N ALA A 88 8.63 9.85 -7.63
CA ALA A 88 9.92 10.01 -8.27
C ALA A 88 11.06 9.48 -7.37
N ASP A 89 12.10 8.91 -7.99
CA ASP A 89 13.27 8.35 -7.29
C ASP A 89 13.87 9.33 -6.27
N SER A 90 13.96 10.61 -6.62
CA SER A 90 14.50 11.64 -5.72
C SER A 90 13.63 11.93 -4.49
N THR A 91 12.34 11.63 -4.55
CA THR A 91 11.40 11.74 -3.42
C THR A 91 11.49 10.49 -2.57
N ARG A 92 11.50 9.31 -3.21
CA ARG A 92 11.70 8.01 -2.58
C ARG A 92 12.96 7.98 -1.72
N GLU A 93 14.10 8.38 -2.27
CA GLU A 93 15.38 8.45 -1.54
C GLU A 93 15.30 9.29 -0.26
N LYS A 94 14.53 10.38 -0.26
CA LYS A 94 14.38 11.26 0.90
C LYS A 94 13.52 10.64 2.00
N ILE A 95 12.48 9.90 1.62
CA ILE A 95 11.55 9.27 2.54
C ILE A 95 12.17 8.00 3.14
N GLU A 96 12.82 7.17 2.32
CA GLU A 96 13.55 5.98 2.78
C GLU A 96 14.72 6.34 3.70
N ALA A 97 15.29 7.55 3.56
CA ALA A 97 16.30 8.06 4.50
C ALA A 97 15.74 8.40 5.90
N LEU A 98 14.42 8.51 6.06
CA LEU A 98 13.78 8.76 7.34
C LEU A 98 13.74 7.46 8.15
N ARG A 99 14.77 7.24 8.98
CA ARG A 99 14.78 6.11 9.93
C ARG A 99 13.54 6.12 10.82
N GLU A 100 13.03 4.96 11.21
CA GLU A 100 11.91 4.84 12.16
C GLU A 100 10.63 5.60 11.75
N PHE A 101 10.52 5.99 10.47
CA PHE A 101 9.31 6.56 9.90
C PHE A 101 8.47 5.43 9.32
N GLN A 102 7.23 5.35 9.75
CA GLN A 102 6.23 4.39 9.30
C GLN A 102 5.03 5.16 8.77
N LEU A 103 4.42 4.61 7.74
CA LEU A 103 3.24 5.12 7.07
C LEU A 103 2.22 3.98 7.06
N ASP A 104 1.03 4.25 7.59
CA ASP A 104 -0.05 3.25 7.74
C ASP A 104 -0.91 3.21 6.46
N ASP A 105 -1.24 4.38 5.92
CA ASP A 105 -1.96 4.56 4.65
C ASP A 105 -1.62 5.94 4.06
N PHE A 106 -1.77 6.11 2.75
CA PHE A 106 -1.66 7.41 2.07
C PHE A 106 -2.68 7.51 0.93
N ASP A 107 -3.66 8.39 1.14
CA ASP A 107 -4.69 8.72 0.16
C ASP A 107 -4.78 10.24 -0.02
N ILE A 108 -4.34 10.71 -1.18
CA ILE A 108 -4.39 12.13 -1.53
C ILE A 108 -5.81 12.61 -1.85
N GLU A 109 -6.72 11.69 -2.16
CA GLU A 109 -8.11 11.94 -2.51
C GLU A 109 -9.06 11.82 -1.30
N ASP A 110 -8.53 11.58 -0.09
CA ASP A 110 -9.32 11.41 1.13
C ASP A 110 -10.23 12.62 1.40
N GLU A 111 -11.55 12.38 1.36
CA GLU A 111 -12.57 13.41 1.53
C GLU A 111 -12.66 13.97 2.96
N CYS A 112 -12.13 13.24 3.95
CA CYS A 112 -12.05 13.69 5.34
C CYS A 112 -10.88 14.67 5.58
N GLY A 113 -10.02 14.85 4.58
CA GLY A 113 -8.85 15.71 4.62
C GLY A 113 -7.73 15.15 5.47
N CYS A 114 -7.78 13.86 5.83
CA CYS A 114 -6.67 13.13 6.47
C CYS A 114 -5.98 12.36 5.36
N LEU A 115 -4.87 12.89 4.87
CA LEU A 115 -4.21 12.32 3.70
C LEU A 115 -3.39 11.08 4.04
N SER A 116 -2.88 10.99 5.28
CA SER A 116 -2.01 9.91 5.71
C SER A 116 -1.75 9.99 7.21
N ASP A 117 -1.45 8.88 7.83
CA ASP A 117 -0.97 8.80 9.19
C ASP A 117 0.08 7.69 9.37
N GLY A 118 0.68 7.65 10.55
CA GLY A 118 1.60 6.58 10.90
C GLY A 118 2.35 6.85 12.19
N ALA A 119 3.56 6.28 12.28
CA ALA A 119 4.41 6.38 13.47
C ALA A 119 5.80 6.93 13.16
N ILE A 120 6.35 7.71 14.09
CA ILE A 120 7.74 8.17 14.07
C ILE A 120 8.28 8.33 15.48
N ASP A 121 9.48 7.79 15.76
CA ASP A 121 10.19 7.99 17.03
C ASP A 121 9.31 7.69 18.29
N LYS A 122 8.38 6.72 18.17
CA LYS A 122 7.33 6.32 19.16
C LYS A 122 6.16 7.30 19.36
N ALA A 123 6.02 8.29 18.50
CA ALA A 123 4.85 9.15 18.44
C ALA A 123 4.00 8.81 17.21
N ARG A 124 2.71 9.13 17.28
CA ARG A 124 1.81 9.11 16.12
C ARG A 124 2.01 10.39 15.32
N TRP A 125 1.84 10.32 14.00
CA TRP A 125 1.79 11.51 13.15
C TRP A 125 0.59 11.46 12.22
N GLU A 126 0.12 12.64 11.81
CA GLU A 126 -0.95 12.82 10.82
C GLU A 126 -0.53 13.86 9.78
N LEU A 127 -0.81 13.59 8.52
CA LEU A 127 -0.80 14.55 7.43
C LEU A 127 -2.25 14.87 7.05
N SER A 128 -2.65 16.14 7.14
CA SER A 128 -3.98 16.59 6.75
C SER A 128 -3.95 17.80 5.82
N LEU A 129 -4.93 17.87 4.90
CA LEU A 129 -5.19 19.04 4.06
C LEU A 129 -6.60 19.55 4.35
N LYS A 130 -6.69 20.66 5.08
CA LYS A 130 -7.97 21.28 5.46
C LYS A 130 -7.95 22.76 5.14
N ASP A 131 -9.00 23.25 4.47
CA ASP A 131 -9.15 24.65 4.08
C ASP A 131 -7.93 25.23 3.33
N GLY A 132 -7.26 24.40 2.51
CA GLY A 132 -6.06 24.81 1.78
C GLY A 132 -4.80 24.91 2.65
N VAL A 133 -4.79 24.28 3.82
CA VAL A 133 -3.61 24.19 4.68
C VAL A 133 -3.19 22.73 4.77
N LEU A 134 -2.01 22.42 4.20
CA LEU A 134 -1.36 21.14 4.40
C LEU A 134 -0.61 21.19 5.73
N LYS A 135 -0.89 20.25 6.61
CA LYS A 135 -0.36 20.19 7.96
C LYS A 135 0.15 18.80 8.26
N PHE A 136 1.38 18.73 8.75
CA PHE A 136 1.95 17.55 9.38
C PHE A 136 1.96 17.79 10.89
N ALA A 137 1.36 16.90 11.66
CA ALA A 137 1.27 17.00 13.10
C ALA A 137 1.83 15.75 13.78
N ILE A 138 2.54 15.94 14.89
CA ILE A 138 2.91 14.88 15.82
C ILE A 138 1.89 14.89 16.96
N LEU A 139 1.32 13.72 17.22
CA LEU A 139 0.24 13.52 18.16
C LEU A 139 0.72 12.67 19.34
N GLU A 140 0.15 12.95 20.51
CA GLU A 140 0.30 12.08 21.67
C GLU A 140 -0.34 10.71 21.37
N ASP A 141 0.29 9.61 21.80
CA ASP A 141 -0.17 8.23 21.59
C ASP A 141 -1.38 7.87 22.49
N ASP A 142 -1.91 8.84 23.24
CA ASP A 142 -3.08 8.69 24.07
C ASP A 142 -4.38 8.92 23.28
N SER A 143 -5.51 8.47 23.86
CA SER A 143 -6.83 8.58 23.22
C SER A 143 -7.34 10.02 23.02
N ASN A 144 -6.61 11.05 23.46
CA ASN A 144 -6.95 12.45 23.19
C ASN A 144 -6.26 13.00 21.93
N HIS A 145 -5.27 12.30 21.36
CA HIS A 145 -4.53 12.74 20.17
C HIS A 145 -4.08 14.20 20.25
N ALA A 146 -3.59 14.62 21.42
CA ALA A 146 -3.18 16.01 21.62
C ALA A 146 -1.98 16.34 20.71
N GLU A 147 -2.02 17.50 20.05
CA GLU A 147 -0.94 17.94 19.18
C GLU A 147 0.29 18.36 20.00
N LEU A 148 1.39 17.63 19.83
CA LEU A 148 2.67 17.91 20.46
C LEU A 148 3.52 18.86 19.62
N TRP A 149 3.39 18.77 18.30
CA TRP A 149 4.15 19.56 17.35
C TRP A 149 3.44 19.59 16.00
N SER A 150 3.58 20.69 15.25
CA SER A 150 3.12 20.70 13.86
C SER A 150 3.95 21.59 12.95
N TYR A 151 3.84 21.29 11.67
CA TYR A 151 4.38 22.06 10.57
C TYR A 151 3.34 22.17 9.46
N SER A 152 3.08 23.40 9.02
CA SER A 152 2.06 23.67 8.01
C SER A 152 2.55 24.61 6.92
N SER A 153 1.85 24.56 5.79
CA SER A 153 1.99 25.47 4.66
C SER A 153 0.63 25.70 4.02
N ASP A 154 0.45 26.85 3.37
CA ASP A 154 -0.70 27.11 2.50
C ASP A 154 -0.53 26.32 1.20
N TRP A 155 -1.63 25.77 0.69
CA TRP A 155 -1.70 24.87 -0.47
C TRP A 155 -3.00 25.06 -1.24
N THR A 156 -2.92 24.94 -2.56
CA THR A 156 -4.10 24.71 -3.40
C THR A 156 -4.23 23.24 -3.74
N VAL A 157 -5.46 22.70 -3.76
CA VAL A 157 -5.72 21.27 -4.05
C VAL A 157 -5.15 20.86 -5.42
N THR A 158 -5.12 21.79 -6.39
CA THR A 158 -4.56 21.56 -7.72
C THR A 158 -3.04 21.42 -7.77
N GLU A 159 -2.33 21.82 -6.71
CA GLU A 159 -0.87 21.74 -6.62
C GLU A 159 -0.39 20.51 -5.84
N LEU A 160 -1.27 19.86 -5.09
CA LEU A 160 -0.92 18.69 -4.31
C LEU A 160 -0.91 17.45 -5.20
N ASN A 161 0.20 16.73 -5.19
CA ASN A 161 0.35 15.38 -5.74
C ASN A 161 1.18 14.52 -4.76
N VAL A 162 1.30 13.23 -5.06
CA VAL A 162 1.98 12.26 -4.21
C VAL A 162 3.43 12.71 -3.92
N ASP A 163 4.22 12.99 -4.95
CA ASP A 163 5.61 13.48 -4.80
C ASP A 163 5.74 14.70 -3.88
N VAL A 164 4.83 15.65 -4.06
CA VAL A 164 4.81 16.91 -3.32
C VAL A 164 4.46 16.68 -1.84
N ALA A 165 3.49 15.82 -1.57
CA ALA A 165 3.10 15.45 -0.21
C ALA A 165 4.24 14.72 0.51
N PHE A 166 4.90 13.77 -0.15
CA PHE A 166 6.05 13.07 0.42
C PHE A 166 7.26 14.00 0.62
N ASP A 167 7.55 14.93 -0.30
CA ASP A 167 8.60 15.93 -0.08
C ASP A 167 8.27 16.85 1.12
N PHE A 168 7.00 17.20 1.31
CA PHE A 168 6.53 17.94 2.48
C PHE A 168 6.70 17.14 3.77
N ILE A 169 6.31 15.87 3.80
CA ILE A 169 6.53 14.95 4.93
C ILE A 169 8.02 14.90 5.29
N SER A 170 8.90 14.69 4.32
CA SER A 170 10.35 14.62 4.57
C SER A 170 10.88 15.92 5.19
N LYS A 171 10.43 17.07 4.71
CA LYS A 171 10.77 18.37 5.31
C LYS A 171 10.24 18.50 6.73
N ALA A 172 8.98 18.12 6.98
CA ALA A 172 8.33 18.19 8.27
C ALA A 172 9.06 17.32 9.30
N VAL A 173 9.35 16.06 8.96
CA VAL A 173 10.08 15.12 9.82
C VAL A 173 11.48 15.64 10.17
N ASN A 174 12.22 16.14 9.19
CA ASN A 174 13.55 16.70 9.44
C ASN A 174 13.48 17.94 10.35
N ARG A 175 12.43 18.76 10.22
CA ARG A 175 12.20 19.89 11.14
C ARG A 175 11.85 19.44 12.55
N TYR A 176 10.94 18.47 12.68
CA TYR A 176 10.54 17.87 13.94
C TYR A 176 11.78 17.40 14.71
N ARG A 177 12.62 16.57 14.08
CA ARG A 177 13.87 16.04 14.67
C ARG A 177 14.88 17.12 15.03
N ALA A 178 14.99 18.17 14.23
CA ALA A 178 15.85 19.31 14.55
C ALA A 178 15.36 20.10 15.78
N SER A 179 14.03 20.13 16.00
CA SER A 179 13.41 20.75 17.17
C SER A 179 13.36 19.86 18.42
N THR A 180 13.53 18.53 18.28
CA THR A 180 13.71 17.58 19.39
C THR A 180 14.98 16.74 19.29
N PRO A 181 16.14 17.31 19.63
CA PRO A 181 17.39 16.54 19.60
C PRO A 181 17.43 15.36 20.59
N ASN A 182 16.55 15.33 21.60
CA ASN A 182 16.54 14.36 22.71
C ASN A 182 15.17 13.67 22.96
N GLY A 183 14.17 13.84 22.09
CA GLY A 183 12.88 13.13 22.22
C GLY A 183 11.93 13.64 23.32
N GLU A 184 12.16 14.80 23.91
CA GLU A 184 11.24 15.41 24.88
C GLU A 184 10.65 16.72 24.31
N PHE A 185 9.34 16.75 24.09
CA PHE A 185 8.56 17.98 23.87
C PHE A 185 7.68 18.26 25.09
N GLU A 186 7.56 19.54 25.45
CA GLU A 186 6.42 20.01 26.24
C GLU A 186 5.23 20.25 25.29
N PRO A 187 4.00 19.84 25.65
CA PRO A 187 2.82 20.02 24.80
C PRO A 187 2.57 21.50 24.49
N VAL A 188 2.10 21.78 23.28
CA VAL A 188 1.72 23.13 22.86
C VAL A 188 0.49 23.57 23.67
N LYS A 189 0.60 24.71 24.36
CA LYS A 189 -0.48 25.31 25.17
C LYS A 189 -1.49 26.08 24.33
#